data_AF-A0A8S2G2D8-F1
#
_entry.id   AF-A0A8S2G2D8-F1
#
_cell.length_a   1.000
_cell.length_b   1.000
_cell.length_c   1.000
_cell.angle_alpha   90.00
_cell.angle_beta   90.00
_cell.angle_gamma   90.00
#
_symmetry.space_group_name_H-M   'P 1'
#
loop_
_entity.id
_entity.type
_entity.pdbx_description
1 polymer ?
#
loop_
_entity_poly.entity_id
_entity_poly.type
_entity_poly.pdbx_seq_one_letter_code
_entity_poly.pdbx_strand_id
1 'polypeptide(L)'
;MPPSTICKHALYNLNVGAGQQSILSKDQEALIVKMLATFDDWGFPCTRRKTIDLTTKFIREAGSCSKFRTGYPGIEWLRLFLKRWSNELKQRSSALLEKCRAVALIEDRVNVWFKNYGDVLEKLDIRDRPSQVFNMDETGTLQLNL
;
A
#
# COMPACT_ATOMS: atom_id res chain seq x y z
N MET A 1 28.58 -26.80 18.32
CA MET A 1 27.87 -27.77 17.43
C MET A 1 28.50 -29.14 17.61
N PRO A 2 27.71 -30.22 17.69
CA PRO A 2 28.27 -31.58 17.77
C PRO A 2 29.04 -31.95 16.48
N PRO A 3 30.15 -32.70 16.57
CA PRO A 3 30.95 -33.11 15.40
C PRO A 3 30.13 -33.88 14.34
N SER A 4 29.15 -34.65 14.79
CA SER A 4 28.20 -35.38 13.94
C SER A 4 27.35 -34.48 13.04
N THR A 5 27.13 -33.21 13.42
CA THR A 5 26.36 -32.22 12.63
C THR A 5 27.21 -31.60 11.53
N ILE A 6 28.51 -31.41 11.79
CA ILE A 6 29.49 -30.87 10.83
C ILE A 6 29.74 -31.91 9.73
N CYS A 7 30.00 -33.16 10.09
CA CYS A 7 30.18 -34.23 9.10
C CYS A 7 28.97 -34.41 8.18
N LYS A 8 27.74 -34.29 8.70
CA LYS A 8 26.53 -34.38 7.87
C LYS A 8 26.40 -33.21 6.89
N HIS A 9 26.71 -31.99 7.31
CA HIS A 9 26.68 -30.83 6.40
C HIS A 9 27.74 -30.94 5.31
N ALA A 10 28.95 -31.39 5.66
CA ALA A 10 30.05 -31.56 4.71
C ALA A 10 29.82 -32.71 3.73
N LEU A 11 29.22 -33.82 4.17
CA LEU A 11 29.03 -35.02 3.34
C LEU A 11 27.82 -34.92 2.40
N TYR A 12 26.75 -34.26 2.81
CA TYR A 12 25.48 -34.34 2.08
C TYR A 12 25.13 -33.08 1.28
N ASN A 13 26.03 -32.09 1.22
CA ASN A 13 25.82 -30.80 0.53
C ASN A 13 24.36 -30.33 0.66
N LEU A 14 23.83 -30.45 1.89
CA LEU A 14 22.41 -30.27 2.13
C LEU A 14 22.14 -28.81 1.90
N ASN A 15 21.54 -28.50 0.75
CA ASN A 15 20.97 -27.20 0.44
C ASN A 15 19.69 -27.03 1.28
N VAL A 16 19.84 -27.12 2.61
CA VAL A 16 18.75 -26.83 3.55
C VAL A 16 18.58 -25.33 3.47
N GLY A 17 17.61 -24.89 2.66
CA GLY A 17 17.18 -23.50 2.67
C GLY A 17 16.94 -23.10 4.13
N ALA A 18 17.82 -22.29 4.68
CA ALA A 18 17.89 -22.04 6.10
C ALA A 18 16.75 -21.10 6.51
N GLY A 19 15.59 -21.67 6.84
CA GLY A 19 14.44 -20.93 7.32
C GLY A 19 13.19 -21.79 7.48
N GLN A 20 12.36 -21.44 8.47
CA GLN A 20 11.02 -22.01 8.59
C GLN A 20 10.20 -21.62 7.36
N GLN A 21 9.56 -22.60 6.72
CA GLN A 21 8.66 -22.34 5.59
C GLN A 21 7.47 -21.48 6.03
N SER A 22 6.96 -20.63 5.14
CA SER A 22 5.77 -19.82 5.43
C SER A 22 4.57 -20.71 5.71
N ILE A 23 3.70 -20.25 6.61
CA ILE A 23 2.49 -20.97 7.03
C ILE A 23 1.52 -21.17 5.85
N LEU A 24 1.50 -20.21 4.93
CA LEU A 24 0.74 -20.24 3.69
C LEU A 24 1.65 -20.66 2.52
N SER A 25 1.09 -21.35 1.52
CA SER A 25 1.81 -21.63 0.29
C SER A 25 2.06 -20.34 -0.51
N LYS A 26 3.05 -20.37 -1.41
CA LYS A 26 3.34 -19.21 -2.27
C LYS A 26 2.12 -18.80 -3.11
N ASP A 27 1.34 -19.77 -3.60
CA ASP A 27 0.14 -19.50 -4.42
C ASP A 27 -0.99 -18.87 -3.59
N GLN A 28 -1.16 -19.31 -2.34
CA GLN A 28 -2.11 -18.69 -1.40
C GLN A 28 -1.71 -17.24 -1.10
N GLU A 29 -0.42 -16.99 -0.86
CA GLU A 29 0.08 -15.63 -0.66
C GLU A 29 -0.10 -14.77 -1.93
N ALA A 30 0.13 -15.32 -3.12
CA ALA A 30 -0.06 -14.61 -4.39
C ALA A 30 -1.51 -14.15 -4.60
N LEU A 31 -2.49 -14.97 -4.22
CA LEU A 31 -3.92 -14.58 -4.26
C LEU A 31 -4.21 -13.41 -3.33
N ILE A 32 -3.64 -13.41 -2.13
CA ILE A 32 -3.78 -12.31 -1.17
C ILE A 32 -3.13 -11.04 -1.72
N VAL A 33 -1.93 -11.14 -2.29
CA VAL A 33 -1.24 -10.01 -2.93
C VAL A 33 -2.07 -9.42 -4.05
N LYS A 34 -2.63 -10.26 -4.93
CA LYS A 34 -3.51 -9.81 -6.03
C LYS A 34 -4.73 -9.05 -5.50
N MET A 35 -5.38 -9.56 -4.46
CA MET A 35 -6.50 -8.87 -3.82
C MET A 35 -6.09 -7.50 -3.24
N LEU A 36 -4.94 -7.44 -2.56
CA LEU A 36 -4.41 -6.17 -2.03
C LEU A 36 -4.07 -5.16 -3.13
N ALA A 37 -3.51 -5.62 -4.24
CA ALA A 37 -3.23 -4.79 -5.41
C ALA A 37 -4.53 -4.25 -6.04
N THR A 38 -5.57 -5.08 -6.15
CA THR A 38 -6.88 -4.63 -6.66
C THR A 38 -7.50 -3.54 -5.79
N PHE A 39 -7.36 -3.64 -4.45
CA PHE A 39 -7.80 -2.57 -3.55
C PHE A 39 -7.01 -1.27 -3.74
N ASP A 40 -5.71 -1.36 -4.01
CA ASP A 40 -4.87 -0.19 -4.31
C ASP A 40 -5.27 0.46 -5.64
N ASP A 41 -5.52 -0.34 -6.68
CA ASP A 41 -5.99 0.13 -7.99
C ASP A 41 -7.34 0.86 -7.90
N TRP A 42 -8.21 0.45 -6.97
CA TRP A 42 -9.47 1.12 -6.68
C TRP A 42 -9.32 2.37 -5.80
N GLY A 43 -8.10 2.71 -5.37
CA GLY A 43 -7.83 3.87 -4.51
C GLY A 43 -8.08 3.63 -3.03
N PHE A 44 -8.19 2.37 -2.59
CA PHE A 44 -8.43 1.98 -1.20
C PHE A 44 -7.30 1.10 -0.65
N PRO A 45 -6.07 1.63 -0.52
CA PRO A 45 -4.95 0.86 0.01
C PRO A 45 -5.25 0.29 1.40
N CYS A 46 -4.92 -0.98 1.60
CA CYS A 46 -5.21 -1.68 2.85
C CYS A 46 -4.22 -1.34 3.96
N THR A 47 -4.73 -0.98 5.15
CA THR A 47 -3.93 -0.88 6.36
C THR A 47 -3.45 -2.26 6.82
N ARG A 48 -2.31 -2.32 7.53
CA ARG A 48 -1.77 -3.54 8.17
C ARG A 48 -2.83 -4.40 8.88
N ARG A 49 -3.73 -3.77 9.65
CA ARG A 49 -4.81 -4.47 10.35
C ARG A 49 -5.81 -5.10 9.37
N LYS A 50 -6.21 -4.35 8.33
CA LYS A 50 -7.13 -4.84 7.30
C LYS A 50 -6.51 -6.00 6.52
N THR A 51 -5.21 -5.95 6.25
CA THR A 51 -4.48 -7.08 5.63
C THR A 51 -4.55 -8.34 6.48
N ILE A 52 -4.36 -8.23 7.80
CA ILE A 52 -4.50 -9.37 8.73
C ILE A 52 -5.94 -9.90 8.74
N ASP A 53 -6.94 -9.02 8.79
CA ASP A 53 -8.35 -9.42 8.80
C ASP A 53 -8.73 -10.14 7.51
N LEU A 54 -8.32 -9.61 6.36
CA LEU A 54 -8.55 -10.21 5.04
C LEU A 54 -7.88 -11.58 4.92
N THR A 55 -6.62 -11.68 5.34
CA THR A 55 -5.89 -12.95 5.37
C THR A 55 -6.59 -13.96 6.28
N THR A 56 -7.08 -13.53 7.45
CA THR A 56 -7.80 -14.39 8.39
C THR A 56 -9.09 -14.94 7.78
N LYS A 57 -9.84 -14.10 7.06
CA LYS A 57 -11.04 -14.54 6.31
C LYS A 57 -10.68 -15.56 5.24
N PHE A 58 -9.66 -15.26 4.43
CA PHE A 58 -9.16 -16.17 3.41
C PHE A 58 -8.79 -17.54 3.98
N ILE A 59 -8.07 -17.58 5.10
CA ILE A 59 -7.68 -18.83 5.77
C ILE A 59 -8.90 -19.63 6.27
N ARG A 60 -9.90 -18.92 6.81
CA ARG A 60 -11.14 -19.54 7.31
C ARG A 60 -11.94 -20.18 6.19
N GLU A 61 -12.08 -19.47 5.08
CA GLU A 61 -12.78 -19.96 3.88
C GLU A 61 -12.00 -21.11 3.23
N ALA A 62 -10.67 -21.06 3.24
CA ALA A 62 -9.81 -22.13 2.73
C ALA A 62 -9.64 -23.32 3.70
N GLY A 63 -10.36 -23.38 4.83
CA GLY A 63 -10.29 -24.49 5.79
C GLY A 63 -8.94 -24.68 6.48
N SER A 64 -8.04 -23.69 6.44
CA SER A 64 -6.64 -23.78 6.91
C SER A 64 -6.41 -23.19 8.31
N CYS A 65 -7.46 -23.01 9.11
CA CYS A 65 -7.42 -22.33 10.42
C CYS A 65 -6.41 -22.94 11.41
N SER A 66 -6.14 -24.24 11.32
CA SER A 66 -5.25 -24.95 12.25
C SER A 66 -3.77 -24.58 12.13
N LYS A 67 -3.37 -23.90 11.04
CA LYS A 67 -1.97 -23.60 10.77
C LYS A 67 -1.42 -22.42 11.58
N PHE A 68 -2.28 -21.55 12.12
CA PHE A 68 -1.89 -20.47 13.02
C PHE A 68 -2.25 -20.83 14.46
N ARG A 69 -1.31 -20.70 15.40
CA ARG A 69 -1.51 -21.06 16.82
C ARG A 69 -2.73 -20.40 17.46
N THR A 70 -3.07 -19.18 17.04
CA THR A 70 -4.22 -18.40 17.53
C THR A 70 -5.38 -18.34 16.53
N GLY A 71 -5.27 -19.02 15.39
CA GLY A 71 -6.25 -18.97 14.30
C GLY A 71 -6.25 -17.67 13.48
N TYR A 72 -5.30 -16.76 13.71
CA TYR A 72 -5.11 -15.55 12.91
C TYR A 72 -3.62 -15.25 12.68
N PRO A 73 -3.25 -14.58 11.58
CA PRO A 73 -1.88 -14.16 11.32
C PRO A 73 -1.42 -13.09 12.30
N GLY A 74 -0.25 -13.29 12.89
CA GLY A 74 0.38 -12.31 13.80
C GLY A 74 1.13 -11.21 13.06
N ILE A 75 1.58 -10.20 13.83
CA ILE A 75 2.41 -9.09 13.32
C ILE A 75 3.71 -9.60 12.66
N GLU A 76 4.34 -10.62 13.24
CA GLU A 76 5.55 -11.23 12.66
C GLU A 76 5.29 -11.88 11.31
N TRP A 77 4.15 -12.55 11.13
CA TRP A 77 3.77 -13.09 9.83
C TRP A 77 3.62 -11.97 8.81
N LEU A 78 2.94 -10.87 9.17
CA LEU A 78 2.74 -9.72 8.28
C LEU A 78 4.09 -9.10 7.88
N ARG A 79 5.01 -8.94 8.83
CA ARG A 79 6.37 -8.42 8.56
C ARG A 79 7.11 -9.28 7.55
N LEU A 80 7.10 -10.60 7.74
CA LEU A 80 7.78 -11.53 6.84
C LEU A 80 7.07 -11.63 5.48
N PHE A 81 5.73 -11.58 5.44
CA PHE A 81 4.93 -11.54 4.23
C PHE A 81 5.28 -10.32 3.37
N LEU A 82 5.29 -9.11 3.96
CA LEU A 82 5.68 -7.89 3.26
C LEU A 82 7.14 -7.93 2.79
N LYS A 83 8.04 -8.58 3.55
CA LYS A 83 9.43 -8.77 3.12
C LYS A 83 9.54 -9.72 1.92
N ARG A 84 8.74 -10.80 1.88
CA ARG A 84 8.73 -11.74 0.74
C ARG A 84 8.20 -11.09 -0.54
N TRP A 85 7.16 -10.26 -0.41
CA TRP A 85 6.46 -9.65 -1.53
C TRP A 85 6.82 -8.17 -1.71
N SER A 86 8.02 -7.75 -1.30
CA SER A 86 8.45 -6.33 -1.33
C SER A 86 8.56 -5.75 -2.75
N ASN A 87 8.64 -6.61 -3.76
CA ASN A 87 8.65 -6.20 -5.16
C ASN A 87 7.25 -5.80 -5.66
N GLU A 88 6.20 -6.36 -5.07
CA GLU A 88 4.80 -6.12 -5.47
C GLU A 88 4.07 -5.20 -4.48
N LEU A 89 4.36 -5.32 -3.18
CA LEU A 89 3.73 -4.54 -2.11
C LEU A 89 4.73 -3.56 -1.50
N LYS A 90 4.34 -2.29 -1.45
CA LYS A 90 5.10 -1.25 -0.73
C LYS A 90 4.25 -0.62 0.35
N GLN A 91 4.81 -0.52 1.55
CA GLN A 91 4.18 0.25 2.60
C GLN A 91 4.46 1.74 2.39
N ARG A 92 3.40 2.55 2.39
CA ARG A 92 3.49 4.01 2.31
C ARG A 92 2.96 4.63 3.59
N SER A 93 3.54 5.75 4.00
CA SER A 93 2.95 6.61 5.02
C SER A 93 1.82 7.39 4.38
N SER A 94 0.66 7.42 5.05
CA SER A 94 -0.42 8.32 4.64
C SER A 94 0.06 9.76 4.78
N ALA A 95 -0.05 10.54 3.71
CA ALA A 95 0.08 11.99 3.83
C ALA A 95 -1.16 12.51 4.59
N LEU A 96 -0.96 13.43 5.55
CA LEU A 96 -2.07 14.17 6.12
C LEU A 96 -2.69 15.03 5.03
N LEU A 97 -3.91 14.66 4.61
CA LEU A 97 -4.72 15.55 3.80
C LEU A 97 -5.33 16.59 4.74
N GLU A 98 -5.02 17.86 4.52
CA GLU A 98 -5.66 18.93 5.27
C GLU A 98 -7.18 18.87 5.09
N LYS A 99 -7.92 19.08 6.19
CA LYS A 99 -9.38 19.03 6.20
C LYS A 99 -9.99 19.92 5.11
N CYS A 100 -9.41 21.10 4.87
CA CYS A 100 -9.84 22.02 3.83
C CYS A 100 -9.75 21.39 2.43
N ARG A 101 -8.67 20.65 2.14
CA ARG A 101 -8.49 19.94 0.87
C ARG A 101 -9.49 18.79 0.72
N ALA A 102 -9.76 18.05 1.79
CA ALA A 102 -10.78 17.00 1.78
C ALA A 102 -12.19 17.56 1.48
N VAL A 103 -12.56 18.68 2.12
CA VAL A 103 -13.86 19.35 1.91
C VAL A 103 -13.97 19.94 0.51
N ALA A 104 -12.87 20.45 -0.06
CA ALA A 104 -12.85 20.99 -1.43
C ALA A 104 -13.12 19.92 -2.50
N LEU A 105 -12.87 18.63 -2.18
CA LEU A 105 -13.08 17.49 -3.10
C LEU A 105 -14.49 16.88 -3.03
N ILE A 106 -15.42 17.50 -2.30
CA ILE A 106 -16.83 17.09 -2.31
C ILE A 106 -17.44 17.40 -3.69
N GLU A 107 -18.24 16.49 -4.23
CA GLU A 107 -18.82 16.56 -5.57
C GLU A 107 -19.43 17.94 -5.88
N ASP A 108 -20.29 18.47 -5.01
CA ASP A 108 -20.89 19.79 -5.19
C ASP A 108 -19.86 20.92 -5.30
N ARG A 109 -18.80 20.87 -4.50
CA ARG A 109 -17.74 21.89 -4.50
C ARG A 109 -16.91 21.80 -5.77
N VAL A 110 -16.58 20.58 -6.20
CA VAL A 110 -15.85 20.31 -7.44
C VAL A 110 -16.65 20.80 -8.64
N ASN A 111 -17.93 20.44 -8.72
CA ASN A 111 -18.80 20.82 -9.82
C ASN A 111 -18.99 22.34 -9.90
N VAL A 112 -19.23 23.00 -8.76
CA VAL A 112 -19.34 24.47 -8.69
C VAL A 112 -18.03 25.14 -9.11
N TRP A 113 -16.88 24.61 -8.68
CA TRP A 113 -15.57 25.15 -9.05
C TRP A 113 -15.34 25.08 -10.56
N PHE A 114 -15.53 23.91 -11.17
CA PHE A 114 -15.32 23.72 -12.62
C PHE A 114 -16.31 24.53 -13.46
N LYS A 115 -17.56 24.67 -12.99
CA LYS A 115 -18.55 25.54 -13.63
C LYS A 115 -18.08 26.99 -13.63
N ASN A 116 -17.76 27.53 -12.45
CA ASN A 116 -17.31 28.91 -12.32
C ASN A 116 -16.04 29.17 -13.13
N TYR A 117 -15.11 28.21 -13.16
CA TYR A 117 -13.90 28.29 -13.97
C TYR A 117 -14.24 28.38 -15.47
N GLY A 118 -15.11 27.50 -15.97
CA GLY A 118 -15.60 27.54 -17.35
C GLY A 118 -16.27 28.87 -17.70
N ASP A 119 -17.18 29.34 -16.84
CA ASP A 119 -17.89 30.61 -17.03
C ASP A 119 -16.92 31.80 -17.13
N VAL A 120 -15.84 31.82 -16.33
CA VAL A 120 -14.81 32.86 -16.39
C VAL A 120 -13.99 32.77 -17.68
N LEU A 121 -13.60 31.57 -18.10
CA LEU A 121 -12.84 31.38 -19.34
C LEU A 121 -13.64 31.83 -20.57
N GLU A 122 -14.95 31.53 -20.60
CA GLU A 122 -15.86 31.94 -21.67
C GLU A 122 -16.09 33.45 -21.65
N LYS A 123 -16.34 34.03 -20.47
CA LYS A 123 -16.54 35.48 -20.32
C LYS A 123 -15.34 36.31 -20.78
N LEU A 124 -14.13 35.80 -20.61
CA LEU A 124 -12.89 36.47 -20.98
C LEU A 124 -12.39 36.09 -22.39
N ASP A 125 -13.06 35.17 -23.08
CA ASP A 125 -12.64 34.64 -24.39
C ASP A 125 -11.22 34.04 -24.39
N ILE A 126 -10.84 33.38 -23.28
CA ILE A 126 -9.50 32.82 -23.08
C ILE A 126 -9.48 31.29 -22.99
N ARG A 127 -10.63 30.63 -23.23
CA ARG A 127 -10.78 29.17 -23.13
C ARG A 127 -9.73 28.39 -23.94
N ASP A 128 -9.48 28.84 -25.17
CA ASP A 128 -8.49 28.23 -26.08
C ASP A 128 -7.17 29.03 -26.13
N ARG A 129 -6.93 29.91 -25.14
CA ARG A 129 -5.77 30.83 -25.10
C ARG A 129 -4.99 30.69 -23.78
N PRO A 130 -4.45 29.50 -23.47
CA PRO A 130 -3.81 29.23 -22.18
C PRO A 130 -2.60 30.12 -21.90
N SER A 131 -1.94 30.64 -22.94
CA SER A 131 -0.81 31.57 -22.82
C SER A 131 -1.16 32.90 -22.13
N GLN A 132 -2.44 33.20 -21.93
CA GLN A 132 -2.93 34.40 -21.26
C GLN A 132 -3.22 34.19 -19.77
N VAL A 133 -3.05 32.96 -19.27
CA VAL A 133 -3.25 32.63 -17.85
C VAL A 133 -1.90 32.67 -17.13
N PHE A 134 -1.71 33.66 -16.26
CA PHE A 134 -0.50 33.82 -15.48
C PHE A 134 -0.71 33.34 -14.04
N ASN A 135 0.19 32.50 -13.55
CA ASN A 135 0.20 32.11 -12.14
C ASN A 135 0.78 33.26 -11.30
N MET A 136 0.04 33.71 -10.28
CA MET A 136 0.40 34.82 -9.38
C MET A 136 0.39 34.38 -7.92
N ASP A 137 0.71 33.11 -7.64
CA ASP A 137 0.80 32.60 -6.27
C ASP A 137 2.15 32.97 -5.62
N GLU A 138 2.10 33.45 -4.38
CA GLU A 138 3.28 33.82 -3.60
C GLU A 138 3.82 32.59 -2.87
N THR A 139 5.05 32.18 -3.20
CA THR A 139 5.73 31.12 -2.44
C THR A 139 6.43 31.75 -1.24
N GLY A 140 5.97 31.45 -0.03
CA GLY A 140 6.61 31.92 1.20
C GLY A 140 8.08 31.51 1.26
N THR A 141 9.01 32.47 1.24
CA THR A 141 10.43 32.21 1.44
C THR A 141 10.70 32.04 2.94
N LEU A 142 11.18 30.86 3.34
CA LEU A 142 11.69 30.66 4.71
C LEU A 142 12.94 31.54 4.90
N GLN A 143 12.85 32.53 5.80
CA GLN A 143 14.03 33.22 6.30
C GLN A 143 14.87 32.21 7.09
N LEU A 144 16.01 31.80 6.52
CA LEU A 144 17.04 31.08 7.23
C LEU A 144 17.64 32.05 8.26
N ASN A 145 17.35 31.83 9.54
CA ASN A 145 18.06 32.48 10.62
C ASN A 145 19.54 32.03 10.55
N LEU A 146 20.41 32.96 10.16
CA LEU A 146 21.87 32.84 10.24
C LEU A 146 22.35 32.93 11.69
#